data_AF-A0A947KM28-F1
#
_entry.id   AF-A0A947KM28-F1
#
_cell.length_a   1.000
_cell.length_b   1.000
_cell.length_c   1.000
_cell.angle_alpha   90.00
_cell.angle_beta   90.00
_cell.angle_gamma   90.00
#
_symmetry.space_group_name_H-M   'P 1'
#
loop_
_entity.id
_entity.type
_entity.pdbx_description
1 polymer ?
#
loop_
_entity_poly.entity_id
_entity_poly.type
_entity_poly.pdbx_seq_one_letter_code
_entity_poly.pdbx_strand_id
1 'polypeptide(L)'
;MPNTINYKTVRKPQDFRLFSLVRKKGRMAFASAFYKFTKDPPALVLMHKKENFYPEIYLECVLQINDLSALMKNEFIIAEDTAYDGWKFYLDRYGHLMFQLRDKAPSYEESVAISHLSLATFVGMTFKVGFTVSGTKLLLLAAKDERQPMEVLFTVEDFKGLPPFFSKIEPTHLENKSSRIRIQRLTAYNTARFELFQGGAGKPNGCLVKTDFSGASRMFCAYHGNRELIDIYTGPEFCNTTSYWLFVRVTGAVKSKTKLRIHQHLDGRPNMCPVFFWSLDRKKWFRANSLKVTDERGAFNPLLEAPARDFYLASSIPFLETELRQVTQQLKRLPFVQITNIGRTVEKRDIKLLKLTDSTVPDVEKKHIALICGQHSPMEMLGAHFLMPMVDYLKKNKAILQQVVLYFVPIVNMDCAHWGGNGLNVNKLNTNRCWFKDLQPETSGILNYFKKLKHKGIQVDYFIDIHAGGTFRNHPLVTYSDNFYVGPTVKNIFKGKADAQKMIHKKHRALKLLEQYAGLRTIDHIEGSFRRALAQDYFRIAYPEAMAFSLELGTSSYFDPIKKESKVVDQQSLRIVGEGLLKAILAQISADAPG
;
A
#
# COMPACT_ATOMS: atom_id res chain seq x y z
N MET A 1 16.89 -26.21 -0.57
CA MET A 1 15.91 -25.84 -1.62
C MET A 1 14.76 -25.12 -0.94
N PRO A 2 14.21 -24.01 -1.47
CA PRO A 2 13.05 -23.39 -0.84
C PRO A 2 11.84 -24.30 -1.07
N ASN A 3 11.22 -24.75 0.03
CA ASN A 3 10.06 -25.63 0.04
C ASN A 3 9.01 -25.16 -0.98
N THR A 4 8.82 -25.97 -2.02
CA THR A 4 7.71 -25.89 -2.95
C THR A 4 6.41 -25.96 -2.16
N ILE A 5 5.63 -24.88 -2.22
CA ILE A 5 4.26 -24.87 -1.72
C ILE A 5 3.47 -25.82 -2.63
N ASN A 6 3.05 -26.97 -2.09
CA ASN A 6 2.16 -27.88 -2.80
C ASN A 6 0.73 -27.33 -2.73
N TYR A 7 0.21 -26.88 -3.87
CA TYR A 7 -1.18 -26.45 -4.03
C TYR A 7 -2.10 -27.66 -4.01
N LYS A 8 -3.07 -27.70 -3.09
CA LYS A 8 -4.10 -28.76 -3.05
C LYS A 8 -5.36 -28.25 -3.76
N THR A 9 -5.72 -28.87 -4.87
CA THR A 9 -6.98 -28.57 -5.58
C THR A 9 -8.15 -28.96 -4.69
N VAL A 10 -8.97 -27.97 -4.33
CA VAL A 10 -10.25 -28.16 -3.63
C VAL A 10 -11.29 -28.72 -4.61
N ARG A 11 -11.97 -29.81 -4.25
CA ARG A 11 -12.85 -30.55 -5.18
C ARG A 11 -14.24 -30.89 -4.61
N LYS A 12 -14.51 -30.65 -3.31
CA LYS A 12 -15.77 -31.06 -2.66
C LYS A 12 -16.47 -29.88 -1.95
N PRO A 13 -17.82 -29.85 -1.87
CA PRO A 13 -18.58 -28.76 -1.22
C PRO A 13 -18.18 -28.43 0.23
N GLN A 14 -17.71 -29.43 0.99
CA GLN A 14 -17.24 -29.26 2.37
C GLN A 14 -15.96 -28.41 2.50
N ASP A 15 -15.21 -28.25 1.41
CA ASP A 15 -13.97 -27.48 1.36
C ASP A 15 -14.22 -25.95 1.21
N PHE A 16 -15.49 -25.52 1.09
CA PHE A 16 -15.91 -24.13 0.83
C PHE A 16 -16.48 -23.38 2.06
N ARG A 17 -16.27 -23.87 3.29
CA ARG A 17 -16.69 -23.16 4.52
C ARG A 17 -15.76 -21.98 4.82
N LEU A 18 -16.23 -20.74 4.61
CA LEU A 18 -15.43 -19.52 4.84
C LEU A 18 -15.48 -19.03 6.30
N PHE A 19 -16.56 -19.30 7.04
CA PHE A 19 -16.73 -18.90 8.45
C PHE A 19 -17.47 -19.96 9.29
N SER A 20 -17.24 -19.96 10.61
CA SER A 20 -17.96 -20.81 11.57
C SER A 20 -18.40 -20.03 12.81
N LEU A 21 -19.55 -20.39 13.37
CA LEU A 21 -20.17 -19.76 14.53
C LEU A 21 -19.89 -20.62 15.78
N VAL A 22 -19.25 -20.03 16.79
CA VAL A 22 -18.87 -20.76 18.02
C VAL A 22 -19.48 -20.10 19.25
N ARG A 23 -20.18 -20.90 20.06
CA ARG A 23 -20.78 -20.45 21.32
C ARG A 23 -19.70 -20.35 22.40
N LYS A 24 -19.48 -19.16 22.95
CA LYS A 24 -18.46 -18.95 23.99
C LYS A 24 -19.05 -18.13 25.13
N LYS A 25 -19.11 -18.72 26.33
CA LYS A 25 -19.66 -18.08 27.55
C LYS A 25 -21.05 -17.47 27.32
N GLY A 26 -21.96 -18.24 26.71
CA GLY A 26 -23.35 -17.81 26.48
C GLY A 26 -23.56 -16.78 25.37
N ARG A 27 -22.50 -16.28 24.73
CA ARG A 27 -22.58 -15.35 23.58
C ARG A 27 -22.10 -16.02 22.30
N MET A 28 -22.74 -15.67 21.20
CA MET A 28 -22.35 -16.12 19.86
C MET A 28 -21.15 -15.29 19.39
N ALA A 29 -20.10 -15.95 18.93
CA ALA A 29 -18.89 -15.28 18.42
C ALA A 29 -18.45 -15.88 17.08
N PHE A 30 -18.01 -15.02 16.17
CA PHE A 30 -17.51 -15.39 14.85
C PHE A 30 -16.10 -15.98 14.94
N ALA A 31 -15.84 -17.07 14.21
CA ALA A 31 -14.50 -17.57 13.96
C ALA A 31 -14.32 -17.86 12.46
N SER A 32 -13.42 -17.12 11.80
CA SER A 32 -12.94 -17.49 10.47
C SER A 32 -12.11 -18.77 10.57
N ALA A 33 -12.40 -19.75 9.71
CA ALA A 33 -11.72 -21.04 9.72
C ALA A 33 -10.63 -21.07 8.63
N PHE A 34 -9.49 -20.40 8.88
CA PHE A 34 -8.32 -20.55 8.02
C PHE A 34 -7.34 -21.56 8.58
N TYR A 35 -6.63 -22.25 7.69
CA TYR A 35 -5.55 -23.16 8.04
C TYR A 35 -4.20 -22.47 7.82
N LYS A 36 -3.31 -22.56 8.79
CA LYS A 36 -1.90 -22.19 8.63
C LYS A 36 -1.12 -23.42 8.21
N PHE A 37 -0.26 -23.28 7.19
CA PHE A 37 0.72 -24.32 6.90
C PHE A 37 1.79 -24.31 8.00
N THR A 38 1.79 -25.36 8.82
CA THR A 38 2.85 -25.63 9.80
C THR A 38 3.93 -26.42 9.10
N LYS A 39 5.20 -26.03 9.31
CA LYS A 39 6.33 -26.66 8.64
C LYS A 39 6.78 -27.94 9.31
N ASP A 40 6.36 -28.17 10.56
CA ASP A 40 6.79 -29.32 11.36
C ASP A 40 5.74 -29.68 12.45
N PRO A 41 4.97 -30.77 12.29
CA PRO A 41 4.90 -31.57 11.08
C PRO A 41 4.30 -30.77 9.90
N PRO A 42 4.61 -31.12 8.63
CA PRO A 42 4.03 -30.47 7.47
C PRO A 42 2.51 -30.70 7.41
N ALA A 43 1.74 -29.75 7.93
CA ALA A 43 0.30 -29.89 8.03
C ALA A 43 -0.40 -28.53 7.91
N LEU A 44 -1.56 -28.54 7.25
CA LEU A 44 -2.52 -27.45 7.33
C LEU A 44 -3.24 -27.56 8.67
N VAL A 45 -2.97 -26.63 9.59
CA VAL A 45 -3.55 -26.61 10.94
C VAL A 45 -4.52 -25.46 11.06
N LEU A 46 -5.74 -25.76 11.52
CA LEU A 46 -6.79 -24.78 11.73
C LEU A 46 -6.34 -23.71 12.72
N MET A 47 -6.41 -22.44 12.33
CA MET A 47 -5.95 -21.33 13.16
C MET A 47 -6.89 -21.06 14.32
N HIS A 48 -6.32 -20.52 15.40
CA HIS A 48 -7.05 -20.27 16.63
C HIS A 48 -8.01 -19.08 16.50
N LYS A 49 -9.22 -19.23 17.05
CA LYS A 49 -10.38 -18.30 17.07
C LYS A 49 -10.17 -16.85 17.55
N LYS A 50 -8.93 -16.44 17.84
CA LYS A 50 -8.58 -15.07 18.28
C LYS A 50 -7.82 -14.28 17.21
N GLU A 51 -7.45 -14.92 16.09
CA GLU A 51 -6.78 -14.25 14.99
C GLU A 51 -7.84 -13.55 14.12
N ASN A 52 -7.84 -12.20 14.13
CA ASN A 52 -8.85 -11.38 13.43
C ASN A 52 -8.50 -11.26 11.93
N PHE A 53 -9.40 -11.72 11.06
CA PHE A 53 -9.32 -11.58 9.61
C PHE A 53 -10.44 -10.68 9.07
N TYR A 54 -10.24 -9.95 7.96
CA TYR A 54 -11.27 -9.06 7.39
C TYR A 54 -12.08 -9.72 6.26
N PRO A 55 -13.39 -9.42 6.12
CA PRO A 55 -14.33 -10.14 5.27
C PRO A 55 -14.50 -9.49 3.88
N GLU A 56 -13.70 -9.92 2.91
CA GLU A 56 -13.96 -9.58 1.50
C GLU A 56 -14.07 -10.86 0.71
N ILE A 57 -15.11 -10.96 -0.12
CA ILE A 57 -15.43 -12.16 -0.89
C ILE A 57 -15.63 -11.78 -2.34
N TYR A 58 -14.88 -12.41 -3.22
CA TYR A 58 -15.11 -12.34 -4.66
C TYR A 58 -15.47 -13.73 -5.17
N LEU A 59 -16.59 -13.85 -5.89
CA LEU A 59 -17.06 -15.09 -6.51
C LEU A 59 -17.19 -14.88 -8.02
N GLU A 60 -16.64 -15.80 -8.81
CA GLU A 60 -16.64 -15.81 -10.27
C GLU A 60 -17.16 -17.16 -10.79
N CYS A 61 -18.04 -17.14 -11.79
CA CYS A 61 -18.61 -18.31 -12.44
C CYS A 61 -18.53 -18.17 -13.97
N VAL A 62 -18.19 -19.25 -14.68
CA VAL A 62 -18.33 -19.37 -16.15
C VAL A 62 -19.62 -20.12 -16.44
N LEU A 63 -20.49 -19.52 -17.22
CA LEU A 63 -21.78 -20.06 -17.63
C LEU A 63 -21.81 -20.29 -19.14
N GLN A 64 -22.55 -21.31 -19.56
CA GLN A 64 -22.95 -21.50 -20.94
C GLN A 64 -24.47 -21.62 -21.00
N ILE A 65 -25.13 -20.70 -21.69
CA ILE A 65 -26.58 -20.78 -21.95
C ILE A 65 -26.76 -21.31 -23.36
N ASN A 66 -27.21 -22.55 -23.51
CA ASN A 66 -27.57 -23.14 -24.79
C ASN A 66 -29.01 -22.79 -25.18
N ASP A 67 -29.91 -22.62 -24.19
CA ASP A 67 -31.32 -22.27 -24.40
C ASP A 67 -31.92 -21.61 -23.14
N LEU A 68 -32.69 -20.52 -23.31
CA LEU A 68 -33.38 -19.79 -22.24
C LEU A 68 -34.71 -20.40 -21.84
N SER A 69 -35.21 -21.43 -22.53
CA SER A 69 -36.46 -22.11 -22.14
C SER A 69 -36.43 -22.64 -20.70
N ALA A 70 -35.24 -22.87 -20.15
CA ALA A 70 -35.01 -23.24 -18.76
C ALA A 70 -35.34 -22.10 -17.77
N LEU A 71 -35.22 -20.84 -18.18
CA LEU A 71 -35.54 -19.64 -17.36
C LEU A 71 -37.02 -19.25 -17.46
N MET A 72 -37.72 -19.65 -18.53
CA MET A 72 -39.11 -19.24 -18.80
C MET A 72 -40.12 -19.62 -17.70
N LYS A 73 -39.79 -20.57 -16.81
CA LYS A 73 -40.67 -21.01 -15.71
C LYS A 73 -40.05 -20.88 -14.31
N ASN A 74 -38.73 -20.74 -14.19
CA ASN A 74 -38.00 -20.74 -12.90
C ASN A 74 -36.72 -19.90 -12.98
N GLU A 75 -36.20 -19.49 -11.83
CA GLU A 75 -34.85 -18.92 -11.69
C GLU A 75 -33.76 -19.99 -11.81
N PHE A 76 -32.59 -19.63 -12.36
CA PHE A 76 -31.41 -20.50 -12.42
C PHE A 76 -30.38 -20.11 -11.36
N ILE A 77 -30.27 -20.93 -10.32
CA ILE A 77 -29.35 -20.68 -9.20
C ILE A 77 -27.92 -20.98 -9.65
N ILE A 78 -27.04 -19.99 -9.56
CA ILE A 78 -25.61 -20.16 -9.88
C ILE A 78 -24.88 -20.65 -8.64
N ALA A 79 -25.10 -19.97 -7.53
CA ALA A 79 -24.56 -20.32 -6.21
C ALA A 79 -25.49 -19.76 -5.13
N GLU A 80 -25.58 -20.45 -4.00
CA GLU A 80 -26.33 -19.95 -2.86
C GLU A 80 -25.75 -20.42 -1.52
N ASP A 81 -26.10 -19.68 -0.48
CA ASP A 81 -26.13 -20.17 0.89
C ASP A 81 -27.60 -20.38 1.26
N THR A 82 -27.99 -21.64 1.47
CA THR A 82 -29.38 -22.02 1.77
C THR A 82 -29.76 -21.78 3.24
N ALA A 83 -28.87 -21.21 4.04
CA ALA A 83 -29.19 -20.81 5.41
C ALA A 83 -30.37 -19.82 5.46
N TYR A 84 -31.04 -19.77 6.60
CA TYR A 84 -32.19 -18.89 6.84
C TYR A 84 -31.87 -17.41 6.54
N ASP A 85 -30.69 -16.93 6.95
CA ASP A 85 -30.19 -15.59 6.62
C ASP A 85 -29.20 -15.59 5.45
N GLY A 86 -29.26 -16.59 4.57
CA GLY A 86 -28.34 -16.77 3.46
C GLY A 86 -28.58 -15.82 2.29
N TRP A 87 -28.00 -16.18 1.15
CA TRP A 87 -28.07 -15.37 -0.07
C TRP A 87 -28.16 -16.27 -1.29
N LYS A 88 -28.52 -15.67 -2.41
CA LYS A 88 -28.69 -16.34 -3.69
C LYS A 88 -28.07 -15.50 -4.80
N PHE A 89 -27.22 -16.12 -5.61
CA PHE A 89 -26.69 -15.58 -6.85
C PHE A 89 -27.24 -16.38 -8.01
N TYR A 90 -28.01 -15.76 -8.90
CA TYR A 90 -28.84 -16.48 -9.86
C TYR A 90 -29.17 -15.66 -11.11
N LEU A 91 -29.70 -16.32 -12.14
CA LEU A 91 -30.37 -15.67 -13.26
C LEU A 91 -31.88 -15.73 -13.04
N ASP A 92 -32.58 -14.60 -13.17
CA ASP A 92 -34.04 -14.59 -13.12
C ASP A 92 -34.68 -15.13 -14.41
N ARG A 93 -36.01 -15.17 -14.44
CA ARG A 93 -36.78 -15.68 -15.59
C ARG A 93 -36.59 -14.87 -16.89
N TYR A 94 -36.04 -13.66 -16.78
CA TYR A 94 -35.79 -12.75 -17.89
C TYR A 94 -34.30 -12.72 -18.28
N GLY A 95 -33.46 -13.49 -17.59
CA GLY A 95 -32.02 -13.56 -17.84
C GLY A 95 -31.21 -12.47 -17.16
N HIS A 96 -31.78 -11.67 -16.26
CA HIS A 96 -31.01 -10.73 -15.45
C HIS A 96 -30.19 -11.47 -14.40
N LEU A 97 -28.97 -10.99 -14.17
CA LEU A 97 -28.11 -11.48 -13.12
C LEU A 97 -28.51 -10.85 -11.80
N MET A 98 -28.80 -11.70 -10.82
CA MET A 98 -29.38 -11.33 -9.55
C MET A 98 -28.47 -11.74 -8.40
N PHE A 99 -28.36 -10.89 -7.40
CA PHE A 99 -27.91 -11.26 -6.06
C PHE A 99 -28.96 -10.84 -5.05
N GLN A 100 -29.43 -11.79 -4.23
CA GLN A 100 -30.51 -11.57 -3.28
C GLN A 100 -30.15 -12.08 -1.89
N LEU A 101 -30.47 -11.29 -0.86
CA LEU A 101 -30.48 -11.72 0.54
C LEU A 101 -31.81 -12.40 0.87
N ARG A 102 -31.77 -13.52 1.60
CA ARG A 102 -32.97 -14.35 1.83
C ARG A 102 -33.93 -13.80 2.90
N ASP A 103 -33.45 -13.14 3.97
CA ASP A 103 -34.39 -12.73 5.06
C ASP A 103 -33.92 -11.59 6.02
N LYS A 104 -33.28 -10.51 5.52
CA LYS A 104 -32.79 -9.41 6.39
C LYS A 104 -32.98 -7.95 5.91
N ALA A 105 -33.55 -7.70 4.74
CA ALA A 105 -33.73 -6.32 4.28
C ALA A 105 -35.14 -5.79 4.59
N PRO A 106 -35.28 -4.54 5.07
CA PRO A 106 -36.56 -3.85 5.27
C PRO A 106 -37.45 -3.79 4.01
N SER A 107 -36.86 -3.87 2.82
CA SER A 107 -37.55 -3.82 1.52
C SER A 107 -36.86 -4.68 0.46
N TYR A 108 -37.57 -4.97 -0.64
CA TYR A 108 -37.03 -5.71 -1.79
C TYR A 108 -35.85 -4.99 -2.45
N GLU A 109 -35.91 -3.65 -2.56
CA GLU A 109 -34.86 -2.82 -3.15
C GLU A 109 -33.55 -2.85 -2.33
N GLU A 110 -33.65 -3.09 -1.02
CA GLU A 110 -32.49 -3.19 -0.13
C GLU A 110 -31.90 -4.61 -0.03
N SER A 111 -32.61 -5.64 -0.50
CA SER A 111 -32.16 -7.05 -0.46
C SER A 111 -31.67 -7.57 -1.80
N VAL A 112 -31.95 -6.88 -2.90
CA VAL A 112 -31.76 -7.39 -4.26
C VAL A 112 -30.91 -6.45 -5.09
N ALA A 113 -29.84 -7.00 -5.67
CA ALA A 113 -29.09 -6.38 -6.74
C ALA A 113 -29.42 -7.07 -8.06
N ILE A 114 -29.71 -6.27 -9.09
CA ILE A 114 -30.10 -6.74 -10.42
C ILE A 114 -29.22 -6.10 -11.48
N SER A 115 -28.70 -6.88 -12.43
CA SER A 115 -27.98 -6.32 -13.58
C SER A 115 -28.91 -5.49 -14.46
N HIS A 116 -28.47 -4.29 -14.87
CA HIS A 116 -29.23 -3.45 -15.80
C HIS A 116 -29.43 -4.10 -17.17
N LEU A 117 -28.53 -4.99 -17.57
CA LEU A 117 -28.59 -5.75 -18.81
C LEU A 117 -29.01 -7.19 -18.53
N SER A 118 -29.97 -7.67 -19.31
CA SER A 118 -30.29 -9.09 -19.35
C SER A 118 -29.17 -9.85 -20.09
N LEU A 119 -28.76 -10.97 -19.51
CA LEU A 119 -27.80 -11.90 -20.10
C LEU A 119 -28.47 -12.87 -21.09
N ALA A 120 -29.74 -12.63 -21.46
CA ALA A 120 -30.40 -13.31 -22.57
C ALA A 120 -29.68 -13.09 -23.93
N THR A 121 -28.84 -12.06 -24.04
CA THR A 121 -28.03 -11.79 -25.23
C THR A 121 -26.83 -12.74 -25.38
N PHE A 122 -26.54 -13.57 -24.38
CA PHE A 122 -25.41 -14.50 -24.36
C PHE A 122 -25.84 -15.96 -24.65
N VAL A 123 -27.05 -16.16 -25.18
CA VAL A 123 -27.53 -17.48 -25.64
C VAL A 123 -26.67 -18.00 -26.77
N GLY A 124 -26.35 -19.28 -26.71
CA GLY A 124 -25.40 -19.95 -27.61
C GLY A 124 -23.93 -19.65 -27.27
N MET A 125 -23.66 -18.85 -26.24
CA MET A 125 -22.30 -18.44 -25.86
C MET A 125 -21.90 -18.96 -24.47
N THR A 126 -20.59 -19.08 -24.27
CA THR A 126 -19.98 -19.24 -22.95
C THR A 126 -19.53 -17.85 -22.48
N PHE A 127 -19.86 -17.48 -21.25
CA PHE A 127 -19.65 -16.14 -20.71
C PHE A 127 -19.39 -16.22 -19.19
N LYS A 128 -18.88 -15.15 -18.57
CA LYS A 128 -18.62 -15.13 -17.12
C LYS A 128 -19.60 -14.24 -16.39
N VAL A 129 -19.89 -14.60 -15.15
CA VAL A 129 -20.68 -13.82 -14.19
C VAL A 129 -20.04 -13.90 -12.80
N GLY A 130 -20.19 -12.88 -11.98
CA GLY A 130 -19.63 -12.91 -10.63
C GLY A 130 -20.14 -11.79 -9.76
N PHE A 131 -19.78 -11.84 -8.48
CA PHE A 131 -20.02 -10.75 -7.56
C PHE A 131 -18.84 -10.52 -6.63
N THR A 132 -18.67 -9.29 -6.16
CA THR A 132 -17.78 -8.99 -5.04
C THR A 132 -18.55 -8.28 -3.93
N VAL A 133 -18.29 -8.71 -2.69
CA VAL A 133 -18.83 -8.13 -1.46
C VAL A 133 -17.65 -7.58 -0.65
N SER A 134 -17.71 -6.28 -0.38
CA SER A 134 -16.71 -5.57 0.43
C SER A 134 -17.40 -4.57 1.36
N GLY A 135 -17.49 -4.88 2.65
CA GLY A 135 -18.21 -4.04 3.61
C GLY A 135 -19.69 -3.95 3.25
N THR A 136 -20.17 -2.74 2.92
CA THR A 136 -21.54 -2.47 2.43
C THR A 136 -21.61 -2.33 0.91
N LYS A 137 -20.55 -2.64 0.16
CA LYS A 137 -20.56 -2.50 -1.30
C LYS A 137 -20.69 -3.86 -1.98
N LEU A 138 -21.62 -3.96 -2.92
CA LEU A 138 -21.85 -5.13 -3.77
C LEU A 138 -21.68 -4.75 -5.24
N LEU A 139 -20.86 -5.49 -5.98
CA LEU A 139 -20.76 -5.37 -7.44
C LEU A 139 -21.23 -6.64 -8.11
N LEU A 140 -22.06 -6.52 -9.14
CA LEU A 140 -22.39 -7.59 -10.06
C LEU A 140 -21.60 -7.43 -11.35
N LEU A 141 -21.04 -8.53 -11.82
CA LEU A 141 -20.05 -8.52 -12.88
C LEU A 141 -20.41 -9.54 -13.96
N ALA A 142 -20.15 -9.25 -15.24
CA ALA A 142 -20.21 -10.26 -16.31
C ALA A 142 -19.26 -9.96 -17.47
N ALA A 143 -18.95 -10.97 -18.27
CA ALA A 143 -18.12 -10.84 -19.48
C ALA A 143 -18.70 -11.71 -20.59
N LYS A 144 -18.70 -11.24 -21.84
CA LYS A 144 -19.29 -11.95 -22.99
C LYS A 144 -18.64 -13.27 -23.38
N ASP A 145 -17.42 -13.48 -22.90
CA ASP A 145 -16.62 -14.67 -23.13
C ASP A 145 -15.79 -14.97 -21.87
N GLU A 146 -15.42 -16.24 -21.67
CA GLU A 146 -14.53 -16.69 -20.60
C GLU A 146 -13.18 -15.94 -20.60
N ARG A 147 -12.75 -15.46 -21.77
CA ARG A 147 -11.46 -14.79 -22.02
C ARG A 147 -11.54 -13.28 -21.91
N GLN A 148 -12.74 -12.73 -21.82
CA GLN A 148 -12.99 -11.30 -21.70
C GLN A 148 -12.98 -10.85 -20.25
N PRO A 149 -12.76 -9.56 -19.99
CA PRO A 149 -12.78 -9.05 -18.64
C PRO A 149 -14.19 -8.98 -18.09
N MET A 150 -14.31 -9.18 -16.78
CA MET A 150 -15.55 -8.96 -16.08
C MET A 150 -15.85 -7.46 -16.06
N GLU A 151 -16.92 -7.05 -16.72
CA GLU A 151 -17.48 -5.71 -16.69
C GLU A 151 -18.43 -5.58 -15.50
N VAL A 152 -18.44 -4.40 -14.88
CA VAL A 152 -19.43 -4.09 -13.83
C VAL A 152 -20.78 -3.86 -14.49
N LEU A 153 -21.72 -4.77 -14.26
CA LEU A 153 -23.09 -4.63 -14.74
C LEU A 153 -23.95 -3.78 -13.81
N PHE A 154 -23.64 -3.85 -12.51
CA PHE A 154 -24.40 -3.15 -11.48
C PHE A 154 -23.56 -2.95 -10.22
N THR A 155 -23.80 -1.84 -9.53
CA THR A 155 -23.15 -1.46 -8.28
C THR A 155 -24.20 -1.04 -7.28
N VAL A 156 -24.12 -1.59 -6.07
CA VAL A 156 -24.86 -1.09 -4.92
C VAL A 156 -23.89 -0.56 -3.88
N GLU A 157 -24.01 0.74 -3.61
CA GLU A 157 -23.39 1.39 -2.46
C GLU A 157 -24.35 1.24 -1.27
N ASP A 158 -23.82 1.06 -0.05
CA ASP A 158 -24.64 0.89 1.16
C ASP A 158 -25.61 -0.30 1.15
N PHE A 159 -25.23 -1.39 0.48
CA PHE A 159 -25.85 -2.72 0.54
C PHE A 159 -25.84 -3.26 1.99
N LYS A 160 -26.86 -2.88 2.75
CA LYS A 160 -27.10 -3.26 4.15
C LYS A 160 -27.72 -4.65 4.22
N GLY A 161 -27.49 -5.34 5.34
CA GLY A 161 -28.16 -6.62 5.62
C GLY A 161 -27.42 -7.88 5.16
N LEU A 162 -26.21 -7.75 4.60
CA LEU A 162 -25.35 -8.91 4.35
C LEU A 162 -25.21 -9.73 5.65
N PRO A 163 -25.55 -11.03 5.63
CA PRO A 163 -25.34 -11.88 6.78
C PRO A 163 -23.85 -11.88 7.12
N PRO A 164 -23.49 -11.86 8.41
CA PRO A 164 -22.10 -11.90 8.81
C PRO A 164 -21.45 -13.31 8.61
N PHE A 165 -22.13 -14.19 7.86
CA PHE A 165 -21.73 -15.56 7.55
C PHE A 165 -21.91 -15.84 6.06
N PHE A 166 -20.85 -16.26 5.38
CA PHE A 166 -20.95 -17.19 4.25
C PHE A 166 -20.63 -18.55 4.84
N SER A 167 -21.66 -19.23 5.34
CA SER A 167 -21.50 -20.44 6.16
C SER A 167 -21.15 -21.64 5.29
N LYS A 168 -21.63 -21.63 4.04
CA LYS A 168 -21.41 -22.66 3.02
C LYS A 168 -21.73 -22.06 1.65
N ILE A 169 -20.82 -22.20 0.69
CA ILE A 169 -21.17 -22.00 -0.72
C ILE A 169 -21.53 -23.38 -1.24
N GLU A 170 -22.81 -23.62 -1.47
CA GLU A 170 -23.22 -24.79 -2.23
C GLU A 170 -23.34 -24.38 -3.70
N PRO A 171 -22.42 -24.84 -4.58
CA PRO A 171 -22.74 -24.89 -5.99
C PRO A 171 -23.88 -25.89 -6.13
N THR A 172 -25.11 -25.39 -6.20
CA THR A 172 -26.32 -26.21 -6.33
C THR A 172 -26.29 -27.12 -7.55
N HIS A 173 -25.40 -26.84 -8.53
CA HIS A 173 -25.40 -27.49 -9.83
C HIS A 173 -24.00 -27.75 -10.46
N LEU A 174 -22.96 -28.10 -9.69
CA LEU A 174 -21.71 -28.59 -10.34
C LEU A 174 -21.90 -29.94 -11.06
N GLU A 175 -22.93 -30.70 -10.70
CA GLU A 175 -23.38 -31.92 -11.41
C GLU A 175 -24.61 -31.67 -12.29
N ASN A 176 -24.77 -30.46 -12.87
CA ASN A 176 -25.96 -30.18 -13.69
C ASN A 176 -26.01 -31.09 -14.93
N LYS A 177 -26.97 -32.02 -14.96
CA LYS A 177 -27.35 -32.81 -16.14
C LYS A 177 -28.22 -32.02 -17.13
N SER A 178 -28.57 -30.77 -16.83
CA SER A 178 -29.31 -29.91 -17.76
C SER A 178 -28.42 -29.52 -18.94
N SER A 179 -28.81 -29.91 -20.14
CA SER A 179 -28.14 -29.52 -21.39
C SER A 179 -28.37 -28.05 -21.78
N ARG A 180 -29.19 -27.29 -21.02
CA ARG A 180 -29.69 -25.96 -21.42
C ARG A 180 -28.92 -24.78 -20.80
N ILE A 181 -28.60 -24.81 -19.50
CA ILE A 181 -27.70 -23.82 -18.85
C ILE A 181 -26.71 -24.58 -17.99
N ARG A 182 -25.41 -24.39 -18.27
CA ARG A 182 -24.32 -25.15 -17.67
C ARG A 182 -23.34 -24.24 -16.94
N ILE A 183 -23.05 -24.56 -15.68
CA ILE A 183 -21.91 -23.98 -14.95
C ILE A 183 -20.67 -24.76 -15.37
N GLN A 184 -19.76 -24.09 -16.08
CA GLN A 184 -18.51 -24.71 -16.53
C GLN A 184 -17.39 -24.56 -15.49
N ARG A 185 -17.37 -23.46 -14.74
CA ARG A 185 -16.35 -23.16 -13.72
C ARG A 185 -16.93 -22.28 -12.63
N LEU A 186 -16.51 -22.47 -11.37
CA LEU A 186 -16.83 -21.61 -10.24
C LEU A 186 -15.54 -21.37 -9.42
N THR A 187 -15.30 -20.13 -9.03
CA THR A 187 -14.10 -19.67 -8.30
C THR A 187 -14.51 -18.71 -7.19
N ALA A 188 -13.91 -18.83 -6.00
CA ALA A 188 -14.15 -17.91 -4.90
C ALA A 188 -12.82 -17.48 -4.27
N TYR A 189 -12.74 -16.23 -3.84
CA TYR A 189 -11.57 -15.59 -3.24
C TYR A 189 -11.96 -14.95 -1.91
N ASN A 190 -11.09 -15.09 -0.90
CA ASN A 190 -11.14 -14.30 0.34
C ASN A 190 -9.73 -13.73 0.59
N THR A 191 -9.61 -12.53 1.18
CA THR A 191 -8.41 -11.67 1.19
C THR A 191 -7.18 -12.22 1.91
N ALA A 192 -7.18 -13.48 2.37
CA ALA A 192 -6.02 -14.14 2.95
C ALA A 192 -5.10 -14.75 1.87
N ARG A 193 -4.46 -13.89 1.07
CA ARG A 193 -3.16 -14.17 0.43
C ARG A 193 -2.96 -15.40 -0.49
N PHE A 194 -3.94 -16.04 -1.17
CA PHE A 194 -3.59 -17.05 -2.21
C PHE A 194 -4.59 -17.13 -3.38
N GLU A 195 -4.06 -17.35 -4.59
CA GLU A 195 -4.81 -17.80 -5.78
C GLU A 195 -5.12 -19.29 -5.61
N LEU A 196 -6.41 -19.67 -5.57
CA LEU A 196 -6.84 -21.02 -5.15
C LEU A 196 -7.03 -22.03 -6.29
N PHE A 197 -7.04 -21.60 -7.56
CA PHE A 197 -7.06 -22.50 -8.73
C PHE A 197 -6.76 -21.77 -10.06
N GLN A 198 -6.00 -22.41 -10.95
CA GLN A 198 -6.02 -22.16 -12.40
C GLN A 198 -6.09 -23.54 -13.09
N GLY A 199 -7.09 -23.78 -13.91
CA GLY A 199 -7.17 -24.99 -14.72
C GLY A 199 -7.85 -24.71 -16.05
N GLY A 200 -7.00 -24.62 -17.08
CA GLY A 200 -7.32 -24.89 -18.49
C GLY A 200 -8.40 -24.05 -19.15
N ALA A 201 -8.03 -22.88 -19.70
CA ALA A 201 -8.57 -22.34 -20.95
C ALA A 201 -7.62 -21.26 -21.49
N GLY A 202 -7.18 -21.41 -22.75
CA GLY A 202 -6.47 -20.45 -23.61
C GLY A 202 -5.58 -19.37 -22.98
N LYS A 203 -4.25 -19.48 -23.17
CA LYS A 203 -3.26 -18.48 -22.74
C LYS A 203 -3.58 -17.05 -23.26
N PRO A 204 -3.33 -15.99 -22.45
CA PRO A 204 -3.19 -14.63 -22.97
C PRO A 204 -2.08 -14.61 -24.04
N ASN A 205 -2.25 -13.80 -25.09
CA ASN A 205 -1.24 -13.65 -26.13
C ASN A 205 -0.12 -12.81 -25.55
N GLY A 206 0.81 -13.47 -24.86
CA GLY A 206 2.01 -12.86 -24.29
C GLY A 206 1.76 -12.00 -23.06
N CYS A 207 0.81 -11.04 -23.12
CA CYS A 207 0.66 -10.00 -22.10
C CYS A 207 0.01 -10.49 -20.80
N LEU A 208 0.73 -10.39 -19.69
CA LEU A 208 0.36 -10.84 -18.36
C LEU A 208 0.78 -9.80 -17.32
N VAL A 209 -0.07 -9.54 -16.33
CA VAL A 209 0.31 -8.76 -15.15
C VAL A 209 0.51 -9.71 -13.97
N LYS A 210 1.70 -9.64 -13.37
CA LYS A 210 2.16 -10.52 -12.30
C LYS A 210 2.36 -9.76 -10.99
N THR A 211 2.09 -10.45 -9.89
CA THR A 211 2.16 -9.93 -8.51
C THR A 211 2.89 -10.89 -7.57
N ASP A 212 3.56 -11.90 -8.11
CA ASP A 212 4.27 -12.97 -7.40
C ASP A 212 5.66 -12.55 -6.89
N PHE A 213 5.76 -11.35 -6.30
CA PHE A 213 7.00 -10.83 -5.75
C PHE A 213 6.78 -9.90 -4.55
N SER A 214 7.81 -9.74 -3.72
CA SER A 214 7.77 -8.87 -2.54
C SER A 214 7.48 -7.41 -2.93
N GLY A 215 6.50 -6.83 -2.24
CA GLY A 215 6.03 -5.46 -2.44
C GLY A 215 5.04 -5.27 -3.58
N ALA A 216 4.72 -6.33 -4.33
CA ALA A 216 3.71 -6.25 -5.38
C ALA A 216 2.33 -5.96 -4.79
N SER A 217 1.57 -5.11 -5.47
CA SER A 217 0.18 -4.84 -5.08
C SER A 217 -0.70 -6.06 -5.32
N ARG A 218 -1.70 -6.22 -4.46
CA ARG A 218 -2.86 -7.04 -4.78
C ARG A 218 -3.72 -6.28 -5.79
N MET A 219 -4.18 -6.97 -6.83
CA MET A 219 -4.89 -6.36 -7.95
C MET A 219 -5.71 -7.39 -8.69
N PHE A 220 -6.68 -6.89 -9.45
CA PHE A 220 -7.46 -7.65 -10.40
C PHE A 220 -7.24 -7.06 -11.80
N CYS A 221 -7.05 -7.93 -12.79
CA CYS A 221 -6.87 -7.54 -14.19
C CYS A 221 -8.07 -7.91 -15.04
N ALA A 222 -8.44 -6.99 -15.90
CA ALA A 222 -9.44 -7.13 -16.93
C ALA A 222 -8.79 -6.91 -18.31
N TYR A 223 -8.70 -7.96 -19.14
CA TYR A 223 -8.09 -7.91 -20.48
C TYR A 223 -9.14 -7.76 -21.57
N HIS A 224 -9.14 -6.65 -22.32
CA HIS A 224 -10.16 -6.34 -23.34
C HIS A 224 -9.78 -6.82 -24.74
N GLY A 225 -10.78 -7.34 -25.50
CA GLY A 225 -10.77 -7.48 -26.97
C GLY A 225 -9.49 -8.05 -27.59
N ASN A 226 -8.98 -7.42 -28.65
CA ASN A 226 -7.70 -7.71 -29.32
C ASN A 226 -6.45 -7.56 -28.41
N ARG A 227 -6.64 -7.39 -27.10
CA ARG A 227 -5.65 -7.41 -26.02
C ARG A 227 -4.74 -6.18 -25.99
N GLU A 228 -5.22 -5.07 -26.57
CA GLU A 228 -4.56 -3.77 -26.55
C GLU A 228 -4.93 -2.92 -25.31
N LEU A 229 -5.94 -3.30 -24.53
CA LEU A 229 -6.29 -2.60 -23.29
C LEU A 229 -6.41 -3.58 -22.12
N ILE A 230 -5.78 -3.22 -21.00
CA ILE A 230 -5.85 -3.95 -19.73
C ILE A 230 -6.33 -2.96 -18.66
N ASP A 231 -7.50 -3.21 -18.09
CA ASP A 231 -7.93 -2.55 -16.86
C ASP A 231 -7.26 -3.23 -15.66
N ILE A 232 -6.63 -2.45 -14.80
CA ILE A 232 -5.96 -2.87 -13.57
C ILE A 232 -6.69 -2.23 -12.41
N TYR A 233 -7.42 -3.03 -11.66
CA TYR A 233 -8.08 -2.61 -10.44
C TYR A 233 -7.11 -2.87 -9.29
N THR A 234 -6.62 -1.81 -8.64
CA THR A 234 -5.88 -1.99 -7.39
C THR A 234 -6.82 -2.66 -6.40
N GLY A 235 -6.42 -3.82 -5.89
CA GLY A 235 -7.28 -4.62 -5.04
C GLY A 235 -7.58 -3.88 -3.73
N PRO A 236 -8.74 -4.12 -3.12
CA PRO A 236 -8.91 -3.78 -1.72
C PRO A 236 -7.90 -4.60 -0.90
N GLU A 237 -7.01 -3.91 -0.21
CA GLU A 237 -6.26 -4.50 0.88
C GLU A 237 -7.07 -4.26 2.15
N PHE A 238 -7.71 -5.30 2.66
CA PHE A 238 -8.25 -5.37 4.02
C PHE A 238 -9.13 -4.18 4.45
N CYS A 239 -10.47 -4.28 4.27
CA CYS A 239 -11.54 -3.51 4.95
C CYS A 239 -11.08 -2.27 5.74
N ASN A 240 -10.66 -1.24 4.99
CA ASN A 240 -11.13 0.14 5.05
C ASN A 240 -10.10 1.12 4.44
N THR A 241 -9.41 0.75 3.36
CA THR A 241 -8.36 1.64 2.84
C THR A 241 -8.17 1.49 1.35
N THR A 242 -8.43 2.60 0.70
CA THR A 242 -7.66 3.06 -0.45
C THR A 242 -6.18 2.75 -0.28
N SER A 243 -5.62 2.02 -1.24
CA SER A 243 -4.19 1.99 -1.42
C SER A 243 -3.88 2.77 -2.69
N TYR A 244 -3.13 3.85 -2.53
CA TYR A 244 -2.52 4.58 -3.64
C TYR A 244 -1.24 3.89 -4.14
N TRP A 245 -0.93 2.70 -3.62
CA TRP A 245 0.17 1.85 -4.08
C TRP A 245 -0.27 0.89 -5.19
N LEU A 246 0.33 1.05 -6.37
CA LEU A 246 0.37 0.03 -7.41
C LEU A 246 1.83 -0.40 -7.57
N PHE A 247 2.11 -1.69 -7.58
CA PHE A 247 3.37 -2.25 -8.06
C PHE A 247 3.17 -3.62 -8.66
N VAL A 248 3.40 -3.74 -9.97
CA VAL A 248 3.16 -4.97 -10.73
C VAL A 248 4.28 -5.21 -11.73
N ARG A 249 4.40 -6.45 -12.22
CA ARG A 249 5.25 -6.79 -13.36
C ARG A 249 4.39 -7.16 -14.55
N VAL A 250 4.47 -6.38 -15.62
CA VAL A 250 3.84 -6.67 -16.89
C VAL A 250 4.83 -7.45 -17.76
N THR A 251 4.40 -8.53 -18.40
CA THR A 251 5.22 -9.33 -19.32
C THR A 251 4.47 -9.58 -20.60
N GLY A 252 5.12 -9.56 -21.77
CA GLY A 252 4.54 -9.83 -23.07
C GLY A 252 3.60 -8.76 -23.63
N ALA A 253 3.70 -7.52 -23.14
CA ALA A 253 3.01 -6.38 -23.73
C ALA A 253 3.57 -6.06 -25.12
N VAL A 254 2.77 -5.42 -25.97
CA VAL A 254 3.23 -4.85 -27.23
C VAL A 254 3.47 -3.37 -26.99
N LYS A 255 4.74 -2.94 -27.10
CA LYS A 255 5.13 -1.54 -26.89
C LYS A 255 4.24 -0.61 -27.71
N SER A 256 3.75 0.45 -27.07
CA SER A 256 2.85 1.46 -27.64
C SER A 256 1.46 1.00 -28.08
N LYS A 257 1.21 -0.30 -28.25
CA LYS A 257 -0.11 -0.84 -28.55
C LYS A 257 -0.88 -1.23 -27.29
N THR A 258 -0.24 -1.96 -26.38
CA THR A 258 -0.84 -2.30 -25.09
C THR A 258 -1.00 -1.07 -24.22
N LYS A 259 -2.21 -0.83 -23.73
CA LYS A 259 -2.60 0.24 -22.82
C LYS A 259 -3.03 -0.37 -21.49
N LEU A 260 -2.71 0.33 -20.41
CA LEU A 260 -3.03 -0.09 -19.04
C LEU A 260 -3.88 1.00 -18.41
N ARG A 261 -5.17 0.77 -18.17
CA ARG A 261 -6.02 1.70 -17.43
C ARG A 261 -6.03 1.29 -15.98
N ILE A 262 -5.62 2.18 -15.09
CA ILE A 262 -5.55 1.90 -13.65
C ILE A 262 -6.81 2.43 -13.00
N HIS A 263 -7.51 1.58 -12.25
CA HIS A 263 -8.65 1.93 -11.42
C HIS A 263 -8.18 1.91 -9.96
N GLN A 264 -7.96 3.10 -9.40
CA GLN A 264 -7.56 3.27 -8.01
C GLN A 264 -8.71 3.83 -7.18
N HIS A 265 -8.99 3.19 -6.05
CA HIS A 265 -9.89 3.76 -5.06
C HIS A 265 -9.08 4.72 -4.17
N LEU A 266 -9.49 6.00 -4.12
CA LEU A 266 -8.79 7.06 -3.39
C LEU A 266 -9.65 7.76 -2.30
N ASP A 267 -10.87 7.29 -2.00
CA ASP A 267 -11.70 7.66 -0.81
C ASP A 267 -11.67 9.17 -0.49
N GLY A 268 -12.10 9.97 -1.48
CA GLY A 268 -12.17 11.42 -1.31
C GLY A 268 -10.80 12.12 -1.15
N ARG A 269 -9.69 11.44 -1.43
CA ARG A 269 -8.33 12.00 -1.44
C ARG A 269 -7.80 12.11 -2.88
N PRO A 270 -8.44 12.88 -3.78
CA PRO A 270 -7.91 13.10 -5.14
C PRO A 270 -6.52 13.73 -5.12
N ASN A 271 -6.16 14.34 -4.00
CA ASN A 271 -4.84 14.85 -3.72
C ASN A 271 -3.76 13.75 -3.66
N MET A 272 -4.11 12.52 -3.28
CA MET A 272 -3.19 11.38 -3.20
C MET A 272 -3.03 10.63 -4.54
N CYS A 273 -3.62 11.13 -5.63
CA CYS A 273 -3.44 10.56 -6.97
C CYS A 273 -1.94 10.47 -7.33
N PRO A 274 -1.41 9.27 -7.62
CA PRO A 274 0.00 9.14 -7.97
C PRO A 274 0.29 9.54 -9.42
N VAL A 275 1.58 9.67 -9.73
CA VAL A 275 2.08 9.47 -11.10
C VAL A 275 2.76 8.11 -11.16
N PHE A 276 2.83 7.53 -12.36
CA PHE A 276 3.35 6.17 -12.51
C PHE A 276 4.78 6.17 -13.04
N PHE A 277 5.53 5.16 -12.64
CA PHE A 277 6.90 4.91 -13.05
C PHE A 277 7.04 3.48 -13.55
N TRP A 278 7.98 3.24 -14.45
CA TRP A 278 8.28 1.90 -14.94
C TRP A 278 9.78 1.63 -14.97
N SER A 279 10.14 0.35 -14.96
CA SER A 279 11.52 -0.12 -14.97
C SER A 279 11.66 -1.48 -15.62
N LEU A 280 12.79 -1.77 -16.27
CA LEU A 280 13.10 -3.12 -16.75
C LEU A 280 13.74 -4.00 -15.65
N ASP A 281 14.44 -3.37 -14.70
CA ASP A 281 15.40 -4.05 -13.82
C ASP A 281 15.25 -3.68 -12.34
N ARG A 282 14.25 -2.86 -11.99
CA ARG A 282 14.02 -2.24 -10.67
C ARG A 282 15.12 -1.29 -10.21
N LYS A 283 16.13 -1.00 -11.04
CA LYS A 283 17.24 -0.09 -10.71
C LYS A 283 17.06 1.25 -11.40
N LYS A 284 16.78 1.24 -12.70
CA LYS A 284 16.53 2.46 -13.47
C LYS A 284 15.03 2.64 -13.68
N TRP A 285 14.50 3.76 -13.21
CA TRP A 285 13.08 4.08 -13.26
C TRP A 285 12.83 5.28 -14.16
N PHE A 286 11.75 5.20 -14.93
CA PHE A 286 11.31 6.24 -15.85
C PHE A 286 9.85 6.57 -15.56
N ARG A 287 9.46 7.83 -15.76
CA ARG A 287 8.04 8.19 -15.68
C ARG A 287 7.25 7.49 -16.79
N ALA A 288 6.10 6.93 -16.44
CA ALA A 288 5.20 6.31 -17.40
C ALA A 288 4.48 7.40 -18.21
N ASN A 289 4.20 7.09 -19.48
CA ASN A 289 3.45 7.96 -20.35
C ASN A 289 1.94 7.79 -20.07
N SER A 290 1.30 8.84 -19.55
CA SER A 290 -0.16 8.87 -19.34
C SER A 290 -0.84 9.49 -20.54
N LEU A 291 -1.64 8.71 -21.26
CA LEU A 291 -2.46 9.17 -22.39
C LEU A 291 -3.71 9.92 -21.91
N LYS A 292 -4.26 9.48 -20.78
CA LYS A 292 -5.39 10.13 -20.10
C LYS A 292 -5.19 9.97 -18.60
N VAL A 293 -5.58 10.96 -17.80
CA VAL A 293 -5.46 10.91 -16.33
C VAL A 293 -6.81 10.60 -15.67
N THR A 294 -7.89 11.19 -16.19
CA THR A 294 -9.26 10.98 -15.70
C THR A 294 -10.12 10.33 -16.76
N ASP A 295 -11.22 9.69 -16.38
CA ASP A 295 -12.26 9.32 -17.33
C ASP A 295 -13.15 10.52 -17.71
N GLU A 296 -14.21 10.27 -18.47
CA GLU A 296 -15.16 11.30 -18.94
C GLU A 296 -15.98 11.91 -17.80
N ARG A 297 -16.07 11.24 -16.65
CA ARG A 297 -16.78 11.71 -15.46
C ARG A 297 -15.84 12.44 -14.49
N GLY A 298 -14.56 12.59 -14.85
CA GLY A 298 -13.55 13.24 -14.02
C GLY A 298 -12.95 12.32 -12.94
N ALA A 299 -13.29 11.03 -12.90
CA ALA A 299 -12.70 10.11 -11.92
C ALA A 299 -11.26 9.75 -12.31
N PHE A 300 -10.37 9.61 -11.32
CA PHE A 300 -8.96 9.30 -11.55
C PHE A 300 -8.78 7.84 -12.00
N ASN A 301 -8.67 7.66 -13.33
CA ASN A 301 -8.55 6.36 -13.99
C ASN A 301 -7.48 6.44 -15.10
N PRO A 302 -6.19 6.58 -14.73
CA PRO A 302 -5.15 6.91 -15.69
C PRO A 302 -4.95 5.79 -16.71
N LEU A 303 -4.96 6.17 -17.98
CA LEU A 303 -4.67 5.31 -19.11
C LEU A 303 -3.20 5.48 -19.49
N LEU A 304 -2.40 4.44 -19.25
CA LEU A 304 -0.97 4.41 -19.50
C LEU A 304 -0.66 3.63 -20.78
N GLU A 305 0.45 3.98 -21.41
CA GLU A 305 0.99 3.23 -22.53
C GLU A 305 2.10 2.27 -22.09
N ALA A 306 2.06 1.01 -22.55
CA ALA A 306 3.11 0.05 -22.26
C ALA A 306 4.44 0.48 -22.92
N PRO A 307 5.51 0.72 -22.12
CA PRO A 307 6.77 1.24 -22.62
C PRO A 307 7.68 0.15 -23.22
N ALA A 308 7.46 -1.11 -22.86
CA ALA A 308 8.26 -2.25 -23.25
C ALA A 308 7.44 -3.54 -23.20
N ARG A 309 8.03 -4.65 -23.67
CA ARG A 309 7.41 -5.98 -23.62
C ARG A 309 7.28 -6.49 -22.18
N ASP A 310 8.37 -6.47 -21.44
CA ASP A 310 8.44 -6.92 -20.06
C ASP A 310 8.95 -5.76 -19.20
N PHE A 311 8.19 -5.33 -18.20
CA PHE A 311 8.55 -4.21 -17.34
C PHE A 311 7.83 -4.28 -16.00
N TYR A 312 8.39 -3.60 -15.01
CA TYR A 312 7.76 -3.25 -13.75
C TYR A 312 7.01 -1.93 -13.92
N LEU A 313 5.84 -1.81 -13.30
CA LEU A 313 5.04 -0.59 -13.23
C LEU A 313 4.70 -0.30 -11.77
N ALA A 314 4.93 0.93 -11.31
CA ALA A 314 4.66 1.35 -9.94
C ALA A 314 4.07 2.76 -9.83
N SER A 315 3.35 3.07 -8.75
CA SER A 315 2.79 4.41 -8.46
C SER A 315 3.77 5.36 -7.75
N SER A 316 5.00 4.91 -7.49
CA SER A 316 6.15 5.70 -7.05
C SER A 316 7.43 4.93 -7.39
N ILE A 317 8.60 5.55 -7.29
CA ILE A 317 9.89 4.86 -7.45
C ILE A 317 10.09 3.98 -6.20
N PRO A 318 9.95 2.64 -6.30
CA PRO A 318 9.93 1.77 -5.13
C PRO A 318 11.26 1.81 -4.36
N PHE A 319 11.16 1.80 -3.02
CA PHE A 319 12.27 1.47 -2.13
C PHE A 319 11.75 0.49 -1.07
N LEU A 320 11.82 -0.80 -1.38
CA LEU A 320 11.21 -1.87 -0.58
C LEU A 320 12.29 -2.79 -0.02
N GLU A 321 11.89 -3.98 0.44
CA GLU A 321 12.80 -5.00 0.96
C GLU A 321 13.93 -5.36 -0.02
N THR A 322 13.63 -5.42 -1.31
CA THR A 322 14.62 -5.76 -2.35
C THR A 322 15.64 -4.64 -2.54
N GLU A 323 15.19 -3.39 -2.67
CA GLU A 323 16.06 -2.23 -2.82
C GLU A 323 16.90 -2.00 -1.56
N LEU A 324 16.30 -2.13 -0.37
CA LEU A 324 17.04 -2.07 0.89
C LEU A 324 18.12 -3.14 0.97
N ARG A 325 17.83 -4.40 0.59
CA ARG A 325 18.84 -5.47 0.57
C ARG A 325 19.99 -5.15 -0.38
N GLN A 326 19.70 -4.62 -1.56
CA GLN A 326 20.73 -4.24 -2.54
C GLN A 326 21.61 -3.10 -1.99
N VAL A 327 21.00 -2.04 -1.46
CA VAL A 327 21.72 -0.89 -0.89
C VAL A 327 22.56 -1.31 0.32
N THR A 328 22.00 -2.05 1.26
CA THR A 328 22.75 -2.51 2.45
C THR A 328 23.91 -3.43 2.08
N GLN A 329 23.77 -4.27 1.05
CA GLN A 329 24.88 -5.11 0.53
C GLN A 329 26.02 -4.27 -0.06
N GLN A 330 25.71 -3.14 -0.71
CA GLN A 330 26.71 -2.21 -1.21
C GLN A 330 27.40 -1.45 -0.07
N LEU A 331 26.60 -0.96 0.89
CA LEU A 331 27.07 -0.06 1.95
C LEU A 331 27.86 -0.77 3.05
N LYS A 332 27.60 -2.05 3.34
CA LYS A 332 28.31 -2.80 4.40
C LYS A 332 29.83 -2.91 4.22
N ARG A 333 30.35 -2.58 3.03
CA ARG A 333 31.78 -2.59 2.70
C ARG A 333 32.48 -1.27 3.04
N LEU A 334 31.72 -0.22 3.37
CA LEU A 334 32.28 1.09 3.67
C LEU A 334 32.65 1.15 5.16
N PRO A 335 33.89 1.55 5.51
CA PRO A 335 34.37 1.52 6.90
C PRO A 335 33.62 2.47 7.83
N PHE A 336 32.99 3.50 7.27
CA PHE A 336 32.22 4.50 8.01
C PHE A 336 30.73 4.14 8.12
N VAL A 337 30.28 2.95 7.69
CA VAL A 337 28.87 2.55 7.72
C VAL A 337 28.67 1.32 8.61
N GLN A 338 27.84 1.48 9.64
CA GLN A 338 27.37 0.39 10.50
C GLN A 338 25.87 0.16 10.29
N ILE A 339 25.48 -1.09 10.06
CA ILE A 339 24.08 -1.47 9.85
C ILE A 339 23.62 -2.32 11.04
N THR A 340 22.63 -1.83 11.79
CA THR A 340 22.14 -2.48 13.01
C THR A 340 20.65 -2.81 12.89
N ASN A 341 20.25 -3.97 13.38
CA ASN A 341 18.83 -4.28 13.58
C ASN A 341 18.35 -3.65 14.90
N ILE A 342 17.46 -2.67 14.83
CA ILE A 342 17.01 -1.91 16.02
C ILE A 342 15.66 -2.39 16.56
N GLY A 343 15.00 -3.30 15.87
CA GLY A 343 13.73 -3.85 16.27
C GLY A 343 13.18 -4.81 15.21
N ARG A 344 11.98 -5.32 15.46
CA ARG A 344 11.26 -6.13 14.49
C ARG A 344 9.81 -5.66 14.38
N THR A 345 9.25 -5.73 13.18
CA THR A 345 7.83 -5.47 12.92
C THR A 345 6.92 -6.50 13.59
N VAL A 346 5.60 -6.32 13.48
CA VAL A 346 4.59 -7.28 13.94
C VAL A 346 4.83 -8.70 13.40
N GLU A 347 5.06 -8.85 12.08
CA GLU A 347 5.40 -10.13 11.44
C GLU A 347 6.90 -10.49 11.53
N LYS A 348 7.63 -9.86 12.44
CA LYS A 348 9.03 -10.17 12.79
C LYS A 348 10.07 -9.86 11.71
N ARG A 349 9.79 -8.96 10.76
CA ARG A 349 10.80 -8.44 9.82
C ARG A 349 11.71 -7.43 10.51
N ASP A 350 12.98 -7.44 10.14
CA ASP A 350 13.98 -6.58 10.75
C ASP A 350 13.79 -5.11 10.38
N ILE A 351 14.01 -4.22 11.35
CA ILE A 351 14.04 -2.78 11.15
C ILE A 351 15.49 -2.34 11.21
N LYS A 352 16.04 -1.97 10.06
CA LYS A 352 17.46 -1.64 9.92
C LYS A 352 17.68 -0.15 10.13
N LEU A 353 18.66 0.18 10.96
CA LEU A 353 19.26 1.50 11.08
C LEU A 353 20.66 1.47 10.48
N LEU A 354 20.96 2.44 9.63
CA LEU A 354 22.31 2.70 9.14
C LEU A 354 22.89 3.88 9.92
N LYS A 355 24.02 3.67 10.59
CA LYS A 355 24.82 4.71 11.25
C LYS A 355 26.03 5.01 10.36
N LEU A 356 26.19 6.26 9.94
CA LEU A 356 27.31 6.71 9.11
C LEU A 356 28.17 7.69 9.91
N THR A 357 29.41 7.33 10.20
CA THR A 357 30.37 8.17 10.95
C THR A 357 31.79 7.62 10.88
N ASP A 358 32.79 8.45 11.20
CA ASP A 358 34.16 8.01 11.42
C ASP A 358 34.32 7.47 12.85
N SER A 359 34.53 6.17 13.02
CA SER A 359 34.63 5.56 14.35
C SER A 359 35.89 5.96 15.15
N THR A 360 36.82 6.70 14.56
CA THR A 360 38.05 7.17 15.25
C THR A 360 37.79 8.31 16.23
N VAL A 361 36.72 9.09 16.01
CA VAL A 361 36.31 10.19 16.89
C VAL A 361 35.08 9.74 17.69
N PRO A 362 35.06 9.91 19.03
CA PRO A 362 33.93 9.54 19.88
C PRO A 362 32.62 10.19 19.42
N ASP A 363 31.53 9.41 19.40
CA ASP A 363 30.20 9.90 19.02
C ASP A 363 29.74 11.10 19.85
N VAL A 364 30.12 11.18 21.13
CA VAL A 364 29.72 12.24 22.07
C VAL A 364 30.28 13.62 21.69
N GLU A 365 31.34 13.67 20.90
CA GLU A 365 31.97 14.91 20.42
C GLU A 365 31.35 15.43 19.12
N LYS A 366 30.38 14.70 18.57
CA LYS A 366 29.81 14.93 17.24
C LYS A 366 28.39 15.44 17.29
N LYS A 367 27.97 16.00 16.17
CA LYS A 367 26.58 16.37 15.89
C LYS A 367 25.79 15.19 15.35
N HIS A 368 24.56 15.01 15.82
CA HIS A 368 23.75 13.82 15.53
C HIS A 368 22.54 14.17 14.68
N ILE A 369 22.47 13.56 13.50
CA ILE A 369 21.41 13.77 12.52
C ILE A 369 20.65 12.45 12.36
N ALA A 370 19.35 12.46 12.59
CA ALA A 370 18.49 11.29 12.51
C ALA A 370 17.41 11.46 11.44
N LEU A 371 17.25 10.45 10.58
CA LEU A 371 16.20 10.39 9.57
C LEU A 371 15.48 9.05 9.65
N ILE A 372 14.16 9.08 9.52
CA ILE A 372 13.33 7.89 9.36
C ILE A 372 12.45 8.07 8.12
N CYS A 373 12.10 6.96 7.46
CA CYS A 373 11.19 6.96 6.31
C CYS A 373 10.33 5.69 6.30
N GLY A 374 9.18 5.74 5.63
CA GLY A 374 8.36 4.56 5.37
C GLY A 374 7.52 4.12 6.56
N GLN A 375 6.92 5.07 7.28
CA GLN A 375 5.88 4.78 8.27
C GLN A 375 4.55 4.35 7.60
N HIS A 376 4.23 4.93 6.44
CA HIS A 376 2.98 4.68 5.71
C HIS A 376 3.17 3.76 4.49
N SER A 377 2.35 3.96 3.46
CA SER A 377 2.27 3.12 2.25
C SER A 377 3.61 3.11 1.52
N PRO A 378 3.93 2.06 0.75
CA PRO A 378 5.18 2.00 0.00
C PRO A 378 5.39 3.18 -0.98
N MET A 379 4.30 3.82 -1.44
CA MET A 379 4.39 5.05 -2.24
C MET A 379 5.17 6.16 -1.51
N GLU A 380 5.06 6.20 -0.17
CA GLU A 380 5.68 7.19 0.71
C GLU A 380 7.11 6.86 1.12
N MET A 381 7.66 5.73 0.65
CA MET A 381 9.04 5.32 0.95
C MET A 381 10.07 5.96 0.02
N LEU A 382 9.63 6.88 -0.85
CA LEU A 382 10.46 7.58 -1.84
C LEU A 382 11.70 8.25 -1.23
N GLY A 383 11.57 8.81 -0.02
CA GLY A 383 12.64 9.47 0.71
C GLY A 383 13.81 8.55 1.10
N ALA A 384 13.60 7.24 1.15
CA ALA A 384 14.67 6.28 1.42
C ALA A 384 15.77 6.29 0.34
N HIS A 385 15.45 6.74 -0.88
CA HIS A 385 16.45 6.96 -1.95
C HIS A 385 17.47 8.05 -1.62
N PHE A 386 17.24 8.89 -0.60
CA PHE A 386 18.23 9.89 -0.16
C PHE A 386 19.48 9.28 0.46
N LEU A 387 19.41 8.04 0.93
CA LEU A 387 20.52 7.35 1.59
C LEU A 387 21.78 7.29 0.71
N MET A 388 21.65 6.85 -0.55
CA MET A 388 22.80 6.71 -1.45
C MET A 388 23.46 8.05 -1.82
N PRO A 389 22.72 9.10 -2.22
CA PRO A 389 23.27 10.45 -2.40
C PRO A 389 24.00 10.98 -1.16
N MET A 390 23.43 10.79 0.03
CA MET A 390 24.07 11.20 1.29
C MET A 390 25.38 10.44 1.54
N VAL A 391 25.39 9.12 1.31
CA VAL A 391 26.62 8.30 1.38
C VAL A 391 27.66 8.79 0.38
N ASP A 392 27.27 9.01 -0.88
CA ASP A 392 28.18 9.45 -1.94
C ASP A 392 28.81 10.80 -1.61
N TYR A 393 28.03 11.72 -1.04
CA TYR A 393 28.50 13.01 -0.57
C TYR A 393 29.49 12.87 0.60
N LEU A 394 29.16 12.08 1.62
CA LEU A 394 30.04 11.84 2.78
C LEU A 394 31.33 11.11 2.38
N LYS A 395 31.25 10.18 1.43
CA LYS A 395 32.42 9.47 0.89
C LYS A 395 33.43 10.42 0.23
N LYS A 396 32.94 11.46 -0.45
CA LYS A 396 33.76 12.51 -1.06
C LYS A 396 34.28 13.52 -0.03
N ASN A 397 33.58 13.70 1.09
CA ASN A 397 33.87 14.71 2.11
C ASN A 397 34.12 14.05 3.48
N LYS A 398 35.11 13.15 3.56
CA LYS A 398 35.31 12.30 4.75
C LYS A 398 35.55 13.07 6.06
N ALA A 399 36.13 14.27 5.99
CA ALA A 399 36.34 15.11 7.19
C ALA A 399 35.03 15.44 7.92
N ILE A 400 33.90 15.46 7.21
CA ILE A 400 32.57 15.68 7.80
C ILE A 400 32.20 14.52 8.76
N LEU A 401 32.62 13.29 8.47
CA LEU A 401 32.32 12.10 9.29
C LEU A 401 32.99 12.14 10.67
N GLN A 402 33.99 12.99 10.86
CA GLN A 402 34.62 13.26 12.17
C GLN A 402 33.79 14.23 13.01
N GLN A 403 32.92 15.02 12.39
CA GLN A 403 32.11 16.04 13.06
C GLN A 403 30.65 15.60 13.24
N VAL A 404 30.18 14.62 12.46
CA VAL A 404 28.77 14.20 12.47
C VAL A 404 28.58 12.69 12.54
N VAL A 405 27.41 12.31 13.07
CA VAL A 405 26.84 10.97 12.98
C VAL A 405 25.49 11.07 12.29
N LEU A 406 25.32 10.33 11.19
CA LEU A 406 24.04 10.22 10.49
C LEU A 406 23.39 8.88 10.81
N TYR A 407 22.18 8.90 11.38
CA TYR A 407 21.34 7.72 11.58
C TYR A 407 20.19 7.73 10.57
N PHE A 408 20.04 6.67 9.78
CA PHE A 408 18.97 6.55 8.79
C PHE A 408 18.23 5.22 9.00
N VAL A 409 16.91 5.27 9.25
CA VAL A 409 15.99 4.12 9.16
C VAL A 409 15.22 4.20 7.83
N PRO A 410 15.59 3.43 6.79
CA PRO A 410 15.02 3.63 5.45
C PRO A 410 13.56 3.16 5.34
N ILE A 411 13.17 2.16 6.12
CA ILE A 411 11.82 1.59 6.11
C ILE A 411 11.43 1.27 7.56
N VAL A 412 10.50 2.04 8.12
CA VAL A 412 9.93 1.79 9.46
C VAL A 412 8.94 0.62 9.41
N ASN A 413 7.98 0.66 8.49
CA ASN A 413 6.91 -0.33 8.35
C ASN A 413 7.26 -1.38 7.29
N MET A 414 8.20 -2.27 7.62
CA MET A 414 8.69 -3.31 6.70
C MET A 414 7.61 -4.32 6.29
N ASP A 415 6.60 -4.55 7.13
CA ASP A 415 5.49 -5.42 6.78
C ASP A 415 4.64 -4.80 5.67
N CYS A 416 4.33 -3.51 5.78
CA CYS A 416 3.66 -2.75 4.73
C CYS A 416 4.49 -2.75 3.43
N ALA A 417 5.80 -2.52 3.51
CA ALA A 417 6.71 -2.58 2.35
C ALA A 417 6.71 -3.95 1.67
N HIS A 418 6.65 -5.03 2.46
CA HIS A 418 6.67 -6.40 1.94
C HIS A 418 5.35 -6.79 1.26
N TRP A 419 4.21 -6.31 1.78
CA TRP A 419 2.90 -6.68 1.27
C TRP A 419 2.34 -5.76 0.19
N GLY A 420 2.89 -4.55 0.02
CA GLY A 420 2.29 -3.54 -0.86
C GLY A 420 1.21 -2.70 -0.16
N GLY A 421 1.34 -2.50 1.15
CA GLY A 421 0.29 -2.03 2.05
C GLY A 421 -0.33 -0.64 1.80
N ASN A 422 -1.54 -0.43 2.31
CA ASN A 422 -2.25 0.84 2.44
C ASN A 422 -1.58 1.91 3.34
N GLY A 423 -0.52 1.55 4.08
CA GLY A 423 0.18 2.43 5.02
C GLY A 423 -0.13 2.26 6.51
N LEU A 424 -1.02 1.34 6.86
CA LEU A 424 -1.15 0.83 8.23
C LEU A 424 -0.17 -0.33 8.44
N ASN A 425 0.22 -0.59 9.68
CA ASN A 425 0.93 -1.83 10.01
C ASN A 425 -0.05 -3.02 10.09
N VAL A 426 0.45 -4.22 10.35
CA VAL A 426 -0.35 -5.46 10.42
C VAL A 426 -1.41 -5.42 11.53
N ASN A 427 -1.21 -4.60 12.56
CA ASN A 427 -2.20 -4.34 13.61
C ASN A 427 -3.26 -3.31 13.21
N LYS A 428 -3.25 -2.82 11.97
CA LYS A 428 -4.16 -1.80 11.41
C LYS A 428 -3.98 -0.43 12.07
N LEU A 429 -2.80 -0.15 12.59
CA LEU A 429 -2.48 1.12 13.21
C LEU A 429 -1.56 1.94 12.31
N ASN A 430 -1.82 3.24 12.27
CA ASN A 430 -0.92 4.18 11.63
C ASN A 430 0.29 4.38 12.57
N THR A 431 1.47 3.89 12.17
CA THR A 431 2.67 3.98 13.02
C THR A 431 3.07 5.43 13.32
N ASN A 432 2.74 6.38 12.43
CA ASN A 432 2.92 7.82 12.67
C ASN A 432 1.85 8.43 13.60
N ARG A 433 1.09 7.60 14.33
CA ARG A 433 0.27 7.98 15.49
C ARG A 433 0.69 7.25 16.77
N CYS A 434 1.68 6.36 16.67
CA CYS A 434 2.05 5.41 17.71
C CYS A 434 3.41 5.76 18.38
N TRP A 435 3.65 7.04 18.66
CA TRP A 435 4.92 7.53 19.26
C TRP A 435 4.84 7.86 20.75
N PHE A 436 3.62 7.97 21.30
CA PHE A 436 3.38 8.27 22.71
C PHE A 436 2.42 7.27 23.38
N LYS A 437 1.37 6.87 22.66
CA LYS A 437 0.38 5.86 23.05
C LYS A 437 0.33 4.79 21.99
N ASP A 438 -0.20 3.62 22.34
CA ASP A 438 -0.37 2.47 21.43
C ASP A 438 0.90 2.13 20.64
N LEU A 439 2.04 2.16 21.34
CA LEU A 439 3.35 1.90 20.73
C LEU A 439 3.32 0.58 19.98
N GLN A 440 3.82 0.61 18.74
CA GLN A 440 3.93 -0.57 17.90
C GLN A 440 5.34 -1.12 17.97
N PRO A 441 5.58 -2.40 17.61
CA PRO A 441 6.93 -2.95 17.56
C PRO A 441 7.88 -2.09 16.71
N GLU A 442 7.36 -1.50 15.63
CA GLU A 442 8.11 -0.61 14.74
C GLU A 442 8.61 0.65 15.44
N THR A 443 7.71 1.41 16.05
CA THR A 443 8.05 2.65 16.75
C THR A 443 8.83 2.37 18.03
N SER A 444 8.54 1.27 18.73
CA SER A 444 9.25 0.86 19.95
C SER A 444 10.73 0.58 19.69
N GLY A 445 11.08 -0.09 18.58
CA GLY A 445 12.48 -0.36 18.22
C GLY A 445 13.28 0.93 18.05
N ILE A 446 12.72 1.90 17.33
CA ILE A 446 13.33 3.21 17.10
C ILE A 446 13.45 3.99 18.41
N LEU A 447 12.37 4.07 19.19
CA LEU A 447 12.35 4.74 20.48
C LEU A 447 13.40 4.17 21.44
N ASN A 448 13.50 2.85 21.53
CA ASN A 448 14.47 2.20 22.40
C ASN A 448 15.92 2.48 21.97
N TYR A 449 16.19 2.52 20.67
CA TYR A 449 17.51 2.88 20.15
C TYR A 449 17.90 4.31 20.54
N PHE A 450 17.02 5.29 20.27
CA PHE A 450 17.33 6.69 20.59
C PHE A 450 17.32 6.98 22.09
N LYS A 451 16.46 6.33 22.89
CA LYS A 451 16.55 6.43 24.37
C LYS A 451 17.91 5.96 24.88
N LYS A 452 18.46 4.86 24.35
CA LYS A 452 19.80 4.38 24.70
C LYS A 452 20.89 5.40 24.34
N LEU A 453 20.78 6.08 23.20
CA LEU A 453 21.71 7.16 22.84
C LEU A 453 21.61 8.32 23.84
N LYS A 454 20.39 8.77 24.16
CA LYS A 454 20.18 9.81 25.17
C LYS A 454 20.76 9.45 26.54
N HIS A 455 20.60 8.21 26.98
CA HIS A 455 21.18 7.73 28.24
C HIS A 455 22.72 7.72 28.23
N LYS A 456 23.35 7.69 27.05
CA LYS A 456 24.81 7.83 26.88
C LYS A 456 25.27 9.29 26.75
N GLY A 457 24.38 10.26 27.00
CA GLY A 457 24.69 11.69 26.87
C GLY A 457 24.65 12.20 25.42
N ILE A 458 24.16 11.41 24.46
CA ILE A 458 24.04 11.84 23.07
C ILE A 458 22.80 12.72 22.90
N GLN A 459 23.01 13.95 22.45
CA GLN A 459 21.97 14.88 22.01
C GLN A 459 21.74 14.73 20.50
N VAL A 460 20.49 14.53 20.09
CA VAL A 460 20.11 14.61 18.67
C VAL A 460 19.97 16.09 18.29
N ASP A 461 20.66 16.54 17.23
CA ASP A 461 20.58 17.92 16.74
C ASP A 461 19.51 18.08 15.64
N TYR A 462 19.29 17.03 14.85
CA TYR A 462 18.30 17.00 13.76
C TYR A 462 17.51 15.70 13.77
N PHE A 463 16.20 15.81 13.59
CA PHE A 463 15.33 14.67 13.34
C PHE A 463 14.39 14.97 12.17
N ILE A 464 14.41 14.12 11.14
CA ILE A 464 13.54 14.25 9.97
C ILE A 464 12.70 12.98 9.80
N ASP A 465 11.39 13.15 9.78
CA ASP A 465 10.42 12.11 9.45
C ASP A 465 9.95 12.28 8.00
N ILE A 466 10.40 11.42 7.11
CA ILE A 466 10.18 11.58 5.66
C ILE A 466 8.95 10.79 5.21
N HIS A 467 8.03 11.53 4.61
CA HIS A 467 6.78 11.09 4.00
C HIS A 467 6.76 11.46 2.50
N ALA A 468 5.76 10.96 1.78
CA ALA A 468 5.48 11.44 0.44
C ALA A 468 3.98 11.39 0.12
N GLY A 469 3.60 12.07 -0.95
CA GLY A 469 2.23 12.16 -1.42
C GLY A 469 2.10 12.07 -2.94
N GLY A 470 0.86 12.00 -3.38
CA GLY A 470 0.48 12.05 -4.79
C GLY A 470 0.67 13.45 -5.41
N THR A 471 -0.21 13.82 -6.31
CA THR A 471 -0.13 15.05 -7.13
C THR A 471 -0.46 16.34 -6.40
N PHE A 472 -0.99 16.31 -5.17
CA PHE A 472 -1.27 17.53 -4.40
C PHE A 472 -0.04 18.26 -3.86
N ARG A 473 1.12 17.60 -3.89
CA ARG A 473 2.39 18.19 -3.46
C ARG A 473 3.21 18.48 -4.71
N ASN A 474 2.97 19.64 -5.32
CA ASN A 474 3.78 20.07 -6.47
C ASN A 474 5.25 20.29 -6.07
N HIS A 475 5.53 20.62 -4.81
CA HIS A 475 6.88 20.70 -4.26
C HIS A 475 6.98 20.00 -2.90
N PRO A 476 8.19 19.55 -2.50
CA PRO A 476 8.46 19.08 -1.15
C PRO A 476 8.13 20.13 -0.10
N LEU A 477 7.46 19.71 0.98
CA LEU A 477 7.05 20.61 2.06
C LEU A 477 7.73 20.25 3.38
N VAL A 478 8.00 21.27 4.17
CA VAL A 478 8.43 21.12 5.57
C VAL A 478 7.22 21.42 6.46
N THR A 479 6.95 20.53 7.42
CA THR A 479 5.98 20.81 8.48
C THR A 479 6.73 21.06 9.78
N TYR A 480 6.79 22.32 10.21
CA TYR A 480 7.51 22.72 11.43
C TYR A 480 6.94 24.00 12.04
N SER A 481 6.07 23.89 13.05
CA SER A 481 5.35 25.06 13.52
C SER A 481 6.06 25.86 14.62
N ASP A 482 5.97 27.19 14.52
CA ASP A 482 6.38 28.12 15.58
C ASP A 482 5.47 28.01 16.80
N ASN A 483 4.20 27.63 16.61
CA ASN A 483 3.24 27.42 17.70
C ASN A 483 3.72 26.38 18.71
N PHE A 484 4.60 25.45 18.29
CA PHE A 484 5.24 24.54 19.22
C PHE A 484 6.11 25.27 20.24
N TYR A 485 6.73 26.41 19.90
CA TYR A 485 7.66 27.17 20.75
C TYR A 485 7.00 28.33 21.50
N VAL A 486 5.78 28.74 21.11
CA VAL A 486 5.05 29.83 21.77
C VAL A 486 3.79 29.38 22.54
N GLY A 487 3.38 28.11 22.40
CA GLY A 487 2.15 27.57 23.01
C GLY A 487 2.26 27.09 24.46
N PRO A 488 1.13 26.73 25.12
CA PRO A 488 1.11 26.30 26.53
C PRO A 488 1.97 25.06 26.84
N THR A 489 2.14 24.18 25.85
CA THR A 489 2.95 22.95 25.91
C THR A 489 4.43 23.22 26.27
N VAL A 490 4.91 24.45 26.05
CA VAL A 490 6.30 24.90 26.15
C VAL A 490 6.76 25.21 27.57
N LYS A 491 5.85 25.62 28.47
CA LYS A 491 6.20 26.15 29.80
C LYS A 491 7.01 25.16 30.67
N ASN A 492 7.00 23.88 30.33
CA ASN A 492 7.72 22.82 31.04
C ASN A 492 8.91 22.21 30.25
N ILE A 493 9.14 22.63 29.00
CA ILE A 493 10.17 22.03 28.10
C ILE A 493 11.38 22.94 27.93
N PHE A 494 11.17 24.25 27.83
CA PHE A 494 12.24 25.25 27.67
C PHE A 494 12.48 25.99 28.97
N LYS A 495 13.75 26.34 29.26
CA LYS A 495 14.11 27.02 30.52
C LYS A 495 13.68 28.50 30.53
N GLY A 496 13.22 29.04 29.39
CA GLY A 496 12.63 30.38 29.30
C GLY A 496 12.22 30.78 27.87
N LYS A 497 11.64 31.98 27.73
CA LYS A 497 11.21 32.55 26.43
C LYS A 497 12.38 32.75 25.44
N ALA A 498 13.59 32.98 25.94
CA ALA A 498 14.78 33.18 25.13
C ALA A 498 15.18 31.93 24.33
N ASP A 499 15.11 30.74 24.95
CA ASP A 499 15.43 29.48 24.28
C ASP A 499 14.44 29.16 23.16
N ALA A 500 13.15 29.43 23.39
CA ALA A 500 12.11 29.29 22.39
C ALA A 500 12.37 30.21 21.18
N GLN A 501 12.74 31.47 21.42
CA GLN A 501 13.10 32.40 20.35
C GLN A 501 14.34 31.95 19.58
N LYS A 502 15.37 31.43 20.25
CA LYS A 502 16.56 30.87 19.59
C LYS A 502 16.18 29.75 18.62
N MET A 503 15.25 28.87 19.01
CA MET A 503 14.79 27.79 18.14
C MET A 503 13.99 28.27 16.93
N ILE A 504 13.16 29.31 17.08
CA ILE A 504 12.45 29.95 15.96
C ILE A 504 13.45 30.54 14.96
N HIS A 505 14.47 31.27 15.43
CA HIS A 505 15.53 31.80 14.56
C HIS A 505 16.31 30.68 13.85
N LYS A 506 16.66 29.61 14.60
CA LYS A 506 17.31 28.41 14.07
C LYS A 506 16.49 27.79 12.94
N LYS A 507 15.17 27.63 13.13
CA LYS A 507 14.22 27.15 12.11
C LYS A 507 14.24 28.03 10.87
N HIS A 508 14.08 29.35 10.98
CA HIS A 508 14.02 30.22 9.80
C HIS A 508 15.32 30.19 8.99
N ARG A 509 16.48 30.15 9.65
CA ARG A 509 17.77 29.97 8.95
C ARG A 509 17.84 28.63 8.24
N ALA A 510 17.42 27.55 8.91
CA ALA A 510 17.40 26.22 8.32
C ALA A 510 16.45 26.11 7.12
N LEU A 511 15.27 26.74 7.16
CA LEU A 511 14.35 26.77 6.01
C LEU A 511 14.98 27.46 4.79
N LYS A 512 15.68 28.58 4.98
CA LYS A 512 16.41 29.26 3.89
C LYS A 512 17.51 28.36 3.29
N LEU A 513 18.25 27.63 4.14
CA LEU A 513 19.28 26.70 3.67
C LEU A 513 18.66 25.49 2.94
N LEU A 514 17.54 24.96 3.43
CA LEU A 514 16.81 23.88 2.78
C LEU A 514 16.28 24.31 1.39
N GLU A 515 15.79 25.55 1.27
CA GLU A 515 15.41 26.13 -0.02
C GLU A 515 16.62 26.25 -0.95
N GLN A 516 17.73 26.80 -0.45
CA GLN A 516 18.95 27.01 -1.23
C GLN A 516 19.55 25.71 -1.78
N TYR A 517 19.69 24.68 -0.93
CA TYR A 517 20.43 23.47 -1.28
C TYR A 517 19.55 22.35 -1.80
N ALA A 518 18.31 22.25 -1.33
CA ALA A 518 17.43 21.11 -1.60
C ALA A 518 16.11 21.49 -2.29
N GLY A 519 15.84 22.78 -2.48
CA GLY A 519 14.64 23.27 -3.15
C GLY A 519 13.37 23.17 -2.32
N LEU A 520 13.48 22.99 -0.99
CA LEU A 520 12.33 23.02 -0.09
C LEU A 520 11.98 24.49 0.17
N ARG A 521 11.11 25.06 -0.66
CA ARG A 521 10.84 26.50 -0.66
C ARG A 521 10.21 26.96 0.66
N THR A 522 10.70 28.06 1.20
CA THR A 522 10.18 28.64 2.44
C THR A 522 8.71 29.05 2.31
N ILE A 523 8.28 29.48 1.12
CA ILE A 523 6.88 29.84 0.83
C ILE A 523 5.92 28.64 0.89
N ASP A 524 6.43 27.43 0.70
CA ASP A 524 5.65 26.19 0.72
C ASP A 524 5.60 25.56 2.13
N HIS A 525 6.25 26.19 3.11
CA HIS A 525 6.27 25.74 4.50
C HIS A 525 4.87 25.70 5.12
N ILE A 526 4.60 24.66 5.91
CA ILE A 526 3.33 24.49 6.61
C ILE A 526 3.51 24.61 8.13
N GLU A 527 2.73 25.50 8.72
CA GLU A 527 2.50 25.57 10.17
C GLU A 527 1.60 24.41 10.63
N GLY A 528 2.20 23.29 11.05
CA GLY A 528 1.48 22.13 11.57
C GLY A 528 1.20 22.19 13.08
N SER A 529 0.04 21.70 13.52
CA SER A 529 -0.26 21.59 14.96
C SER A 529 0.60 20.53 15.66
N PHE A 530 1.02 20.81 16.89
CA PHE A 530 1.62 19.80 17.77
C PHE A 530 0.52 18.83 18.23
N ARG A 531 0.62 17.55 17.84
CA ARG A 531 -0.45 16.56 18.07
C ARG A 531 -0.16 15.61 19.20
N ARG A 532 1.09 15.57 19.68
CA ARG A 532 1.58 14.60 20.67
C ARG A 532 1.32 13.15 20.23
N ALA A 533 1.50 12.89 18.94
CA ALA A 533 1.27 11.59 18.33
C ALA A 533 2.28 11.23 17.23
N LEU A 534 2.94 12.24 16.65
CA LEU A 534 3.86 12.11 15.52
C LEU A 534 5.29 11.82 15.98
N ALA A 535 6.12 11.30 15.08
CA ALA A 535 7.55 11.09 15.36
C ALA A 535 8.25 12.41 15.70
N GLN A 536 8.04 13.45 14.87
CA GLN A 536 8.60 14.78 15.11
C GLN A 536 8.21 15.34 16.48
N ASP A 537 6.96 15.12 16.92
CA ASP A 537 6.48 15.61 18.22
C ASP A 537 7.25 14.95 19.37
N TYR A 538 7.51 13.63 19.25
CA TYR A 538 8.30 12.90 20.23
C TYR A 538 9.73 13.44 20.31
N PHE A 539 10.39 13.62 19.17
CA PHE A 539 11.76 14.10 19.14
C PHE A 539 11.89 15.56 19.60
N ARG A 540 10.89 16.43 19.36
CA ARG A 540 10.85 17.79 19.93
C ARG A 540 10.80 17.79 21.46
N ILE A 541 10.09 16.84 22.08
CA ILE A 541 10.08 16.72 23.55
C ILE A 541 11.35 16.05 24.06
N ALA A 542 11.76 14.96 23.43
CA ALA A 542 12.88 14.16 23.90
C ALA A 542 14.21 14.89 23.72
N TYR A 543 14.32 15.76 22.72
CA TYR A 543 15.51 16.53 22.36
C TYR A 543 15.10 17.99 22.05
N PRO A 544 14.86 18.84 23.06
CA PRO A 544 14.30 20.19 22.86
C PRO A 544 15.13 21.12 21.98
N GLU A 545 16.44 20.91 21.93
CA GLU A 545 17.37 21.69 21.08
C GLU A 545 17.47 21.17 19.64
N ALA A 546 16.80 20.05 19.35
CA ALA A 546 16.77 19.45 18.03
C ALA A 546 15.84 20.21 17.08
N MET A 547 16.29 20.35 15.84
CA MET A 547 15.42 20.63 14.70
C MET A 547 14.68 19.36 14.32
N ALA A 548 13.46 19.17 14.84
CA ALA A 548 12.64 18.00 14.54
C ALA A 548 11.43 18.37 13.68
N PHE A 549 11.36 17.85 12.46
CA PHE A 549 10.31 18.17 11.48
C PHE A 549 9.95 17.00 10.57
N SER A 550 8.78 17.08 9.94
CA SER A 550 8.36 16.15 8.89
C SER A 550 8.62 16.76 7.51
N LEU A 551 9.09 15.93 6.58
CA LEU A 551 9.30 16.26 5.17
C LEU A 551 8.27 15.51 4.33
N GLU A 552 7.47 16.22 3.55
CA GLU A 552 6.44 15.66 2.67
C GLU A 552 6.90 15.80 1.22
N LEU A 553 7.33 14.70 0.57
CA LEU A 553 7.75 14.71 -0.83
C LEU A 553 6.55 14.62 -1.79
N GLY A 554 6.67 15.23 -2.97
CA GLY A 554 5.77 14.96 -4.09
C GLY A 554 6.26 13.77 -4.91
N THR A 555 5.34 13.02 -5.51
CA THR A 555 5.68 12.04 -6.58
C THR A 555 5.63 12.67 -7.97
N SER A 556 4.97 13.82 -8.13
CA SER A 556 4.75 14.49 -9.42
C SER A 556 5.88 15.43 -9.82
N SER A 557 6.23 16.37 -8.94
CA SER A 557 7.22 17.43 -9.19
C SER A 557 7.96 17.86 -7.92
N TYR A 558 9.05 18.58 -8.13
CA TYR A 558 9.85 19.22 -7.10
C TYR A 558 10.41 20.54 -7.65
N PHE A 559 10.88 21.42 -6.77
CA PHE A 559 11.58 22.63 -7.18
C PHE A 559 13.08 22.33 -7.27
N ASP A 560 13.67 22.51 -8.46
CA ASP A 560 15.09 22.30 -8.69
C ASP A 560 15.89 23.48 -8.12
N PRO A 561 16.68 23.31 -7.05
CA PRO A 561 17.42 24.42 -6.44
C PRO A 561 18.54 24.97 -7.32
N ILE A 562 19.00 24.21 -8.32
CA ILE A 562 20.06 24.61 -9.25
C ILE A 562 19.46 25.41 -10.39
N LYS A 563 18.39 24.89 -11.01
CA LYS A 563 17.74 25.53 -12.15
C LYS A 563 16.73 26.61 -11.78
N LYS A 564 16.33 26.68 -10.50
CA LYS A 564 15.34 27.61 -9.96
C LYS A 564 13.98 27.51 -10.64
N GLU A 565 13.56 26.29 -10.98
CA GLU A 565 12.28 26.01 -11.64
C GLU A 565 11.68 24.68 -11.17
N SER A 566 10.38 24.51 -11.33
CA SER A 566 9.69 23.25 -11.06
C SER A 566 10.05 22.21 -12.11
N LYS A 567 10.48 21.03 -11.66
CA LYS A 567 10.81 19.87 -12.51
C LYS A 567 10.04 18.64 -12.07
N VAL A 568 9.92 17.67 -12.96
CA VAL A 568 9.31 16.38 -12.63
C VAL A 568 10.19 15.60 -11.66
N VAL A 569 9.56 14.80 -10.81
CA VAL A 569 10.30 13.85 -9.97
C VAL A 569 10.80 12.69 -10.82
N ASP A 570 12.09 12.39 -10.67
CA ASP A 570 12.78 11.24 -11.21
C ASP A 570 13.90 10.80 -10.25
N GLN A 571 14.74 9.84 -10.65
CA GLN A 571 15.83 9.41 -9.76
C GLN A 571 16.87 10.52 -9.53
N GLN A 572 17.10 11.41 -10.50
CA GLN A 572 18.05 12.51 -10.37
C GLN A 572 17.54 13.58 -9.40
N SER A 573 16.23 13.86 -9.41
CA SER A 573 15.62 14.77 -8.44
C SER A 573 15.81 14.26 -7.02
N LEU A 574 15.65 12.95 -6.77
CA LEU A 574 15.89 12.36 -5.45
C LEU A 574 17.36 12.50 -5.01
N ARG A 575 18.31 12.43 -5.97
CA ARG A 575 19.73 12.71 -5.69
C ARG A 575 19.95 14.16 -5.28
N ILE A 576 19.38 15.10 -6.04
CA ILE A 576 19.49 16.54 -5.78
C ILE A 576 18.91 16.89 -4.41
N VAL A 577 17.67 16.47 -4.13
CA VAL A 577 16.99 16.76 -2.87
C VAL A 577 17.69 16.08 -1.69
N GLY A 578 18.08 14.81 -1.82
CA GLY A 578 18.74 14.07 -0.73
C GLY A 578 20.14 14.61 -0.38
N GLU A 579 20.97 14.90 -1.38
CA GLU A 579 22.27 15.52 -1.16
C GLU A 579 22.11 16.96 -0.64
N GLY A 580 21.18 17.72 -1.21
CA GLY A 580 20.85 19.07 -0.79
C GLY A 580 20.40 19.15 0.67
N LEU A 581 19.56 18.20 1.11
CA LEU A 581 19.06 18.12 2.48
C LEU A 581 20.22 17.99 3.48
N LEU A 582 21.16 17.10 3.19
CA LEU A 582 22.35 16.93 4.03
C LEU A 582 23.23 18.19 4.02
N LYS A 583 23.47 18.81 2.85
CA LYS A 583 24.24 20.07 2.74
C LYS A 583 23.61 21.20 3.56
N ALA A 584 22.29 21.36 3.49
CA ALA A 584 21.58 22.38 4.27
C ALA A 584 21.77 22.16 5.79
N ILE A 585 21.64 20.92 6.26
CA ILE A 585 21.84 20.57 7.67
C ILE A 585 23.29 20.85 8.10
N LEU A 586 24.27 20.47 7.30
CA LEU A 586 25.70 20.69 7.60
C LEU A 586 26.07 22.18 7.62
N ALA A 587 25.54 22.98 6.69
CA ALA A 587 25.71 24.42 6.68
C ALA A 587 25.13 25.07 7.94
N GLN A 588 23.95 24.61 8.35
CA GLN A 588 23.30 25.07 9.57
C GLN A 588 24.09 24.69 10.83
N ILE A 589 24.60 23.46 10.91
CA ILE A 589 25.48 23.00 12.00
C ILE A 589 26.74 23.86 12.10
N SER A 590 27.35 24.17 10.96
CA SER A 590 28.55 25.02 10.91
C SER A 590 28.24 26.43 11.41
N ALA A 591 27.07 26.98 11.07
CA ALA A 591 26.59 28.28 11.54
C ALA A 591 26.10 28.29 13.00
N ASP A 592 25.97 27.11 13.63
CA ASP A 592 25.64 26.93 15.05
C ASP A 592 26.89 26.69 15.92
N ALA A 593 28.07 26.49 15.31
CA ALA A 593 29.31 26.33 16.05
C ALA A 593 29.71 27.65 16.74
N PRO A 594 30.25 27.62 17.98
CA PRO A 594 30.88 28.80 18.58
C PRO A 594 32.00 29.28 17.65
N GLY A 595 31.95 30.56 17.27
CA GLY A 595 32.95 31.20 16.41
C GLY A 595 34.29 31.42 17.10
#